data_AF-A0A323V5J6-F1
#
_entry.id   AF-A0A323V5J6-F1
#
_cell.length_a   1.000
_cell.length_b   1.000
_cell.length_c   1.000
_cell.angle_alpha   90.00
_cell.angle_beta   90.00
_cell.angle_gamma   90.00
#
_symmetry.space_group_name_H-M   'P 1'
#
loop_
_entity.id
_entity.type
_entity.pdbx_description
1 polymer ?
#
loop_
_entity_poly.entity_id
_entity_poly.type
_entity_poly.pdbx_seq_one_letter_code
_entity_poly.pdbx_strand_id
1 'polypeptide(L)'
;MNPTPLDPWNDAALIAGRLGSPYNRLIVVLSAEAWCEKCRQLRPHFDAIALDAHERELMLWLDIEDHLPFIGDYLPASLPELLIYRSTTLEYRQVIESNLNALDAALSAPPMADPGPDPGIANRLALQDWAQAM
;
A
#
# COMPACT_ATOMS: atom_id res chain seq x y z
N MET A 1 8.98 -8.13 -18.83
CA MET A 1 9.45 -7.40 -17.63
C MET A 1 8.32 -7.53 -16.65
N ASN A 2 8.50 -8.33 -15.59
CA ASN A 2 7.43 -8.54 -14.62
C ASN A 2 7.31 -7.28 -13.74
N PRO A 3 6.10 -6.81 -13.41
CA PRO A 3 5.97 -5.68 -12.51
C PRO A 3 6.33 -6.13 -11.09
N THR A 4 7.43 -5.60 -10.56
CA THR A 4 7.62 -5.52 -9.11
C THR A 4 6.53 -4.63 -8.52
N PRO A 5 6.29 -4.68 -7.20
CA PRO A 5 5.53 -3.63 -6.53
C PRO A 5 6.01 -2.24 -6.99
N LEU A 6 5.07 -1.32 -7.18
CA LEU A 6 5.39 0.05 -7.52
C LEU A 6 6.13 0.70 -6.37
N ASP A 7 7.10 1.54 -6.71
CA ASP A 7 7.92 2.26 -5.76
C ASP A 7 7.59 3.76 -5.82
N PRO A 8 7.18 4.41 -4.73
CA PRO A 8 6.80 5.82 -4.78
C PRO A 8 7.97 6.78 -5.03
N TRP A 9 9.23 6.37 -4.94
CA TRP A 9 10.35 7.23 -5.35
C TRP A 9 10.53 7.23 -6.87
N ASN A 10 10.44 6.06 -7.49
CA ASN A 10 10.72 5.88 -8.91
C ASN A 10 9.47 5.99 -9.79
N ASP A 11 8.30 5.65 -9.26
CA ASP A 11 7.03 5.53 -10.00
C ASP A 11 6.01 6.62 -9.64
N ALA A 12 6.39 7.69 -8.93
CA ALA A 12 5.48 8.72 -8.43
C ALA A 12 4.49 9.25 -9.49
N ALA A 13 4.99 9.63 -10.67
CA ALA A 13 4.17 10.16 -11.75
C ALA A 13 3.22 9.11 -12.35
N LEU A 14 3.67 7.86 -12.45
CA LEU A 14 2.85 6.73 -12.92
C LEU A 14 1.72 6.44 -11.93
N ILE A 15 2.05 6.38 -10.63
CA ILE A 15 1.08 6.17 -9.56
C ILE A 15 0.03 7.28 -9.58
N ALA A 16 0.46 8.55 -9.57
CA ALA A 16 -0.44 9.70 -9.58
C ALA A 16 -1.40 9.70 -10.79
N GLY A 17 -0.86 9.44 -12.00
CA GLY A 17 -1.66 9.38 -13.22
C GLY A 17 -2.71 8.26 -13.18
N ARG A 18 -2.38 7.10 -12.59
CA ARG A 18 -3.32 5.98 -12.43
C ARG A 18 -4.34 6.23 -11.31
N LEU A 19 -3.98 6.90 -10.22
CA LEU A 19 -4.91 7.21 -9.12
C LEU A 19 -6.05 8.15 -9.51
N GLY A 20 -5.89 8.93 -10.59
CA GLY A 20 -6.94 9.78 -11.13
C GLY A 20 -8.16 9.00 -11.69
N SER A 21 -8.05 7.68 -11.87
CA SER A 21 -9.15 6.83 -12.32
C SER A 21 -9.98 6.30 -11.13
N PRO A 22 -11.31 6.46 -11.12
CA PRO A 22 -12.18 5.90 -10.07
C PRO A 22 -12.25 4.36 -10.11
N TYR A 23 -11.75 3.75 -11.18
CA TYR A 23 -11.74 2.28 -11.35
C TYR A 23 -10.45 1.63 -10.86
N ASN A 24 -9.43 2.44 -10.54
CA ASN A 24 -8.16 1.92 -10.06
C ASN A 24 -8.20 1.76 -8.54
N ARG A 25 -7.55 0.69 -8.10
CA ARG A 25 -7.44 0.30 -6.71
C ARG A 25 -5.99 0.38 -6.30
N LEU A 26 -5.73 1.11 -5.22
CA LEU A 26 -4.41 1.19 -4.62
C LEU A 26 -4.38 0.29 -3.39
N ILE A 27 -3.44 -0.63 -3.38
CA ILE A 27 -3.18 -1.58 -2.31
C ILE A 27 -1.83 -1.23 -1.71
N VAL A 28 -1.83 -0.86 -0.44
CA VAL A 28 -0.62 -0.45 0.29
C VAL A 28 -0.45 -1.35 1.50
N VAL A 29 0.73 -1.96 1.64
CA VAL A 29 1.12 -2.61 2.90
C VAL A 29 2.18 -1.76 3.58
N LEU A 30 1.88 -1.32 4.81
CA LEU A 30 2.84 -0.71 5.71
C LEU A 30 3.56 -1.81 6.50
N SER A 31 4.88 -1.69 6.59
CA SER A 31 5.79 -2.72 7.09
C SER A 31 6.99 -2.10 7.81
N ALA A 32 7.78 -2.94 8.47
CA ALA A 32 9.04 -2.54 9.10
C ALA A 32 10.04 -3.70 9.02
N GLU A 33 10.76 -3.81 7.91
CA GLU A 33 11.59 -4.96 7.56
C GLU A 33 12.71 -5.20 8.58
N ALA A 34 13.19 -4.16 9.26
CA ALA A 34 14.26 -4.31 10.24
C ALA A 34 13.83 -5.09 11.49
N TRP A 35 12.60 -4.89 11.99
CA TRP A 35 12.19 -5.41 13.30
C TRP A 35 10.86 -6.18 13.30
N CYS A 36 10.07 -6.13 12.23
CA CYS A 36 8.81 -6.88 12.11
C CYS A 36 9.03 -8.21 11.39
N GLU A 37 9.10 -9.32 12.15
CA GLU A 37 9.24 -10.66 11.56
C GLU A 37 8.05 -11.03 10.65
N LYS A 38 6.82 -10.70 11.05
CA LYS A 38 5.62 -10.96 10.24
C LYS A 38 5.68 -10.25 8.89
N CYS A 39 6.27 -9.06 8.83
CA CYS A 39 6.42 -8.28 7.61
C CYS A 39 7.37 -8.99 6.64
N ARG A 40 8.55 -9.41 7.12
CA ARG A 40 9.51 -10.20 6.33
C ARG A 40 8.92 -11.51 5.82
N GLN A 41 8.09 -12.18 6.65
CA GLN A 41 7.41 -13.42 6.24
C GLN A 41 6.34 -13.17 5.17
N LEU A 42 5.63 -12.04 5.25
CA LEU A 42 4.57 -11.68 4.31
C LEU A 42 5.10 -11.18 2.96
N ARG A 43 6.28 -10.53 2.96
CA ARG A 43 6.86 -9.87 1.79
C ARG A 43 6.92 -10.75 0.53
N PRO A 44 7.43 -11.99 0.56
CA PRO A 44 7.50 -12.83 -0.64
C PRO A 44 6.13 -13.14 -1.26
N HIS A 45 5.10 -13.30 -0.42
CA HIS A 45 3.73 -13.56 -0.89
C HIS A 45 3.12 -12.30 -1.51
N PHE A 46 3.34 -11.14 -0.91
CA PHE A 46 2.92 -9.86 -1.50
C PHE A 46 3.60 -9.61 -2.85
N ASP A 47 4.91 -9.84 -2.94
CA ASP A 47 5.65 -9.71 -4.20
C ASP A 47 5.09 -10.65 -5.27
N ALA A 48 4.74 -11.90 -4.91
CA ALA A 48 4.12 -12.85 -5.84
C ALA A 48 2.77 -12.33 -6.38
N ILE A 49 1.91 -11.80 -5.50
CA ILE A 49 0.61 -11.23 -5.91
C ILE A 49 0.82 -9.99 -6.80
N ALA A 50 1.81 -9.15 -6.50
CA ALA A 50 2.10 -7.96 -7.29
C ALA A 50 2.51 -8.27 -8.74
N LEU A 51 3.20 -9.40 -8.96
CA LEU A 51 3.59 -9.86 -10.30
C LEU A 51 2.36 -10.22 -11.17
N ASP A 52 1.31 -10.76 -10.54
CA ASP A 52 0.09 -11.22 -11.20
C ASP A 52 -1.07 -10.19 -11.13
N ALA A 53 -0.81 -9.02 -10.54
CA ALA A 53 -1.82 -8.00 -10.30
C ALA A 53 -2.44 -7.45 -11.60
N HIS A 54 -3.74 -7.15 -11.56
CA HIS A 54 -4.43 -6.55 -12.70
C HIS A 54 -3.88 -5.14 -13.00
N GLU A 55 -3.94 -4.67 -14.25
CA GLU A 55 -3.54 -3.31 -14.67
C GLU A 55 -4.30 -2.15 -13.98
N ARG A 56 -5.28 -2.46 -13.13
CA ARG A 56 -6.05 -1.49 -12.34
C ARG A 56 -5.67 -1.52 -10.87
N GLU A 57 -4.86 -2.49 -10.47
CA GLU A 57 -4.34 -2.62 -9.13
C GLU A 57 -2.94 -2.01 -9.10
N LEU A 58 -2.72 -1.15 -8.11
CA LEU A 58 -1.45 -0.53 -7.81
C LEU A 58 -1.01 -1.10 -6.49
N MET A 59 0.04 -1.94 -6.49
CA MET A 59 0.53 -2.60 -5.29
C MET A 59 1.80 -1.92 -4.82
N LEU A 60 1.77 -1.39 -3.60
CA LEU A 60 2.89 -0.72 -2.95
C LEU A 60 3.21 -1.44 -1.64
N TRP A 61 4.49 -1.73 -1.46
CA TRP A 61 5.03 -2.17 -0.18
C TRP A 61 5.85 -1.05 0.41
N LEU A 62 5.44 -0.55 1.57
CA LEU A 62 6.08 0.57 2.23
C LEU A 62 6.69 0.12 3.55
N ASP A 63 8.02 0.04 3.60
CA ASP A 63 8.78 0.05 4.83
C ASP A 63 8.71 1.43 5.51
N ILE A 64 8.30 1.49 6.78
CA ILE A 64 8.08 2.77 7.47
C ILE A 64 9.39 3.51 7.77
N GLU A 65 10.52 2.81 7.84
CA GLU A 65 11.82 3.41 8.12
C GLU A 65 12.39 4.05 6.85
N ASP A 66 12.37 3.31 5.74
CA ASP A 66 12.87 3.79 4.46
C ASP A 66 11.94 4.84 3.86
N HIS A 67 10.63 4.72 4.10
CA HIS A 67 9.63 5.57 3.46
C HIS A 67 9.02 6.63 4.37
N LEU A 68 9.61 6.90 5.54
CA LEU A 68 9.16 7.94 6.47
C LEU A 68 8.92 9.31 5.80
N PRO A 69 9.79 9.83 4.90
CA PRO A 69 9.54 11.12 4.24
C PRO A 69 8.23 11.16 3.45
N PHE A 70 7.81 10.01 2.93
CA PHE A 70 6.56 9.86 2.19
C PHE A 70 5.37 9.56 3.11
N ILE A 71 5.51 8.64 4.08
CA ILE A 71 4.46 8.22 5.03
C ILE A 71 4.16 9.32 6.06
N GLY A 72 5.08 10.27 6.26
CA GLY A 72 4.93 11.38 7.20
C GLY A 72 4.75 10.89 8.63
N ASP A 73 3.91 11.57 9.42
CA ASP A 73 3.78 11.29 10.85
C ASP A 73 2.89 10.07 11.17
N TYR A 74 2.40 9.35 10.15
CA TYR A 74 1.56 8.18 10.38
C TYR A 74 2.39 6.99 10.83
N LEU A 75 2.07 6.46 12.01
CA LEU A 75 2.65 5.24 12.54
C LEU A 75 1.52 4.24 12.88
N PRO A 76 1.43 3.10 12.18
CA PRO A 76 0.46 2.07 12.51
C PRO A 76 0.64 1.54 13.94
N ALA A 77 -0.47 1.28 14.63
CA ALA A 77 -0.42 0.69 15.97
C ALA A 77 0.07 -0.77 15.95
N SER A 78 0.01 -1.43 14.80
CA SER A 78 0.47 -2.81 14.60
C SER A 78 0.82 -3.02 13.13
N LEU A 79 1.81 -3.88 12.88
CA LEU A 79 2.30 -4.21 11.55
C LEU A 79 2.20 -5.73 11.28
N PRO A 80 2.14 -6.13 10.00
CA PRO A 80 1.92 -5.30 8.81
C PRO A 80 0.48 -4.77 8.72
N GLU A 81 0.29 -3.54 8.25
CA GLU A 81 -1.05 -2.94 8.05
C GLU A 81 -1.35 -2.80 6.56
N LEU A 82 -2.47 -3.35 6.12
CA LEU A 82 -3.01 -3.23 4.78
C LEU A 82 -3.97 -2.06 4.71
N LEU A 83 -3.79 -1.22 3.70
CA LEU A 83 -4.69 -0.14 3.31
C LEU A 83 -5.11 -0.36 1.87
N ILE A 84 -6.41 -0.21 1.60
CA ILE A 84 -6.94 -0.33 0.25
C ILE A 84 -7.78 0.90 -0.04
N TYR A 85 -7.46 1.53 -1.16
CA TYR A 85 -8.13 2.71 -1.65
C TYR A 85 -8.79 2.43 -3.01
N ARG A 86 -9.90 3.13 -3.27
CA ARG A 86 -10.42 3.34 -4.62
C ARG A 86 -10.19 4.79 -5.00
N SER A 87 -9.38 5.01 -6.03
CA SER A 87 -8.77 6.32 -6.27
C SER A 87 -8.09 6.83 -4.97
N THR A 88 -8.53 7.95 -4.40
CA THR A 88 -7.98 8.52 -3.16
C THR A 88 -8.81 8.23 -1.89
N THR A 89 -9.92 7.49 -2.00
CA THR A 89 -10.79 7.18 -0.86
C THR A 89 -10.38 5.87 -0.20
N LEU A 90 -10.09 5.89 1.10
CA LEU A 90 -9.83 4.67 1.88
C LEU A 90 -11.12 3.83 1.99
N GLU A 91 -11.08 2.59 1.52
CA GLU A 91 -12.19 1.63 1.59
C GLU A 91 -11.94 0.51 2.60
N TYR A 92 -10.68 0.20 2.92
CA TYR A 92 -10.34 -0.91 3.81
C TYR A 92 -9.05 -0.66 4.58
N ARG A 93 -9.02 -1.08 5.84
CA ARG A 93 -7.83 -1.07 6.70
C ARG A 93 -7.82 -2.31 7.60
N GLN A 94 -6.72 -3.06 7.59
CA GLN A 94 -6.56 -4.17 8.53
C GLN A 94 -5.10 -4.49 8.81
N VAL A 95 -4.80 -4.88 10.05
CA VAL A 95 -3.55 -5.56 10.38
C VAL A 95 -3.59 -6.98 9.83
N ILE A 96 -2.57 -7.37 9.08
CA ILE A 96 -2.49 -8.68 8.44
C ILE A 96 -1.73 -9.66 9.34
N GLU A 97 -2.34 -10.81 9.57
CA GLU A 97 -1.73 -11.92 10.29
C GLU A 97 -0.73 -12.66 9.41
N SER A 98 0.27 -13.32 10.01
CA SER A 98 1.34 -14.00 9.25
C SER A 98 0.95 -15.35 8.65
N ASN A 99 -0.33 -15.71 8.62
CA ASN A 99 -0.78 -16.95 8.01
C ASN A 99 -0.93 -16.79 6.48
N LEU A 100 -0.70 -17.88 5.75
CA LEU A 100 -0.56 -17.86 4.29
C LEU A 100 -1.76 -17.27 3.53
N ASN A 101 -2.98 -17.37 4.08
CA ASN A 101 -4.20 -16.95 3.40
C ASN A 101 -4.71 -15.58 3.87
N ALA A 102 -4.07 -14.96 4.87
CA ALA A 102 -4.58 -13.73 5.48
C ALA A 102 -4.61 -12.58 4.46
N LEU A 103 -3.57 -12.46 3.64
CA LEU A 103 -3.48 -11.42 2.63
C LEU A 103 -4.51 -11.61 1.52
N ASP A 104 -4.65 -12.82 0.98
CA ASP A 104 -5.65 -13.12 -0.06
C ASP A 104 -7.08 -12.85 0.42
N ALA A 105 -7.38 -13.22 1.67
CA ALA A 105 -8.67 -12.97 2.29
C ALA A 105 -8.92 -11.46 2.46
N ALA A 106 -7.92 -10.70 2.90
CA ALA A 106 -8.03 -9.25 3.07
C ALA A 106 -8.15 -8.52 1.72
N LEU A 107 -7.43 -8.96 0.68
CA LEU A 107 -7.53 -8.41 -0.68
C LEU A 107 -8.90 -8.65 -1.32
N SER A 108 -9.56 -9.76 -0.97
CA SER A 108 -10.90 -10.12 -1.44
C SER A 108 -12.04 -9.54 -0.59
N ALA A 109 -11.71 -8.89 0.54
CA ALA A 109 -12.71 -8.38 1.46
C ALA A 109 -13.50 -7.21 0.84
N PRO A 110 -14.80 -7.07 1.17
CA PRO A 110 -15.57 -5.90 0.76
C PRO A 110 -15.07 -4.63 1.47
N PRO A 111 -15.39 -3.44 0.94
CA PRO A 111 -15.16 -2.18 1.64
C PRO A 111 -15.76 -2.21 3.05
N MET A 112 -15.03 -1.64 4.01
CA MET A 112 -15.49 -1.43 5.37
C MET A 112 -16.46 -0.25 5.42
N ALA A 113 -17.48 -0.34 6.27
CA ALA A 113 -18.39 0.78 6.50
C ALA A 113 -17.69 1.97 7.17
N ASP A 114 -16.68 1.68 8.00
CA ASP A 114 -15.82 2.66 8.66
C ASP A 114 -14.39 2.08 8.77
N PRO A 115 -13.49 2.37 7.81
CA PRO A 115 -12.10 1.97 7.87
C PRO A 115 -11.25 2.82 8.83
N GLY A 116 -11.86 3.79 9.53
CA GLY A 116 -11.18 4.76 10.37
C GLY A 116 -10.57 5.93 9.58
N PRO A 117 -9.79 6.79 10.25
CA PRO A 117 -9.25 8.01 9.65
C PRO A 117 -8.15 7.69 8.63
N ASP A 118 -8.26 8.23 7.42
CA ASP A 118 -7.26 8.09 6.34
C ASP A 118 -5.87 8.60 6.78
N PRO A 119 -4.76 7.85 6.57
CA PRO A 119 -3.41 8.32 6.87
C PRO A 119 -2.84 9.27 5.80
N GLY A 120 -3.60 9.61 4.77
CA GLY A 120 -3.22 10.58 3.74
C GLY A 120 -2.22 10.06 2.72
N ILE A 121 -2.00 8.74 2.65
CA ILE A 121 -1.05 8.11 1.72
C ILE A 121 -1.50 8.31 0.27
N ALA A 122 -2.76 7.99 -0.04
CA ALA A 122 -3.28 8.12 -1.41
C ALA A 122 -3.33 9.58 -1.87
N ASN A 123 -3.68 10.51 -0.98
CA ASN A 123 -3.70 11.94 -1.32
C ASN A 123 -2.29 12.45 -1.64
N ARG A 124 -1.29 12.10 -0.82
CA ARG A 124 0.10 12.43 -1.13
C ARG A 124 0.46 11.87 -2.48
N LEU A 125 0.24 10.57 -2.72
CA LEU A 125 0.54 9.93 -4.01
C LEU A 125 -0.04 10.67 -5.22
N ALA A 126 -1.27 11.16 -5.10
CA ALA A 126 -1.92 11.93 -6.15
C ALA A 126 -1.26 13.29 -6.41
N LEU A 127 -0.80 13.97 -5.35
CA LEU A 127 -0.18 15.29 -5.44
C LEU A 127 1.33 15.26 -5.71
N GLN A 128 1.99 14.13 -5.44
CA GLN A 128 3.44 13.93 -5.55
C GLN A 128 4.27 14.85 -4.64
N ASP A 129 3.70 15.26 -3.49
CA ASP A 129 4.27 16.28 -2.61
C ASP A 129 5.72 15.98 -2.15
N TRP A 130 6.06 14.71 -1.91
CA TRP A 130 7.41 14.31 -1.46
C TRP A 130 8.41 14.26 -2.61
N ALA A 131 7.96 13.93 -3.83
CA ALA A 131 8.82 13.80 -5.00
C ALA A 131 9.25 15.16 -5.56
N GLN A 132 8.47 16.22 -5.30
CA GLN A 132 8.78 17.59 -5.69
C GLN A 132 9.79 18.28 -4.75
N ALA A 133 10.06 17.69 -3.58
CA ALA A 133 10.98 18.22 -2.57
C ALA A 133 12.43 17.73 -2.74
N MET A 134 12.71 16.91 -3.76
CA MET A 134 14.04 16.40 -4.13
C MET A 134 14.56 17.10 -5.39
#